data_AF-F2NHX5-F1
#
_entry.id   AF-F2NHX5-F1
#
_cell.length_a   1.000
_cell.length_b   1.000
_cell.length_c   1.000
_cell.angle_alpha   90.00
_cell.angle_beta   90.00
_cell.angle_gamma   90.00
#
_symmetry.space_group_name_H-M   'P 1'
#
loop_
_entity.id
_entity.type
_entity.pdbx_description
1 polymer ?
#
loop_
_entity_poly.entity_id
_entity_poly.type
_entity_poly.pdbx_seq_one_letter_code
_entity_poly.pdbx_strand_id
1 'polypeptide(L)' 'MFCRFHPDREAHIHCQKMGYYYCQECLDNCQACTDPCAYCKFRQGCVIWELCRKEAKRRCQEQRQAKNC' A
#
# COMPACT_ATOMS: atom_id res chain seq x y z
N MET A 1 12.48 -12.65 4.55
CA MET A 1 11.07 -12.22 4.76
C MET A 1 10.44 -12.02 3.39
N PHE A 2 9.32 -12.68 3.12
CA PHE A 2 8.73 -12.73 1.77
C PHE A 2 7.56 -11.75 1.61
N CYS A 3 7.25 -11.40 0.38
CA CYS A 3 6.13 -10.51 0.09
C CYS A 3 4.79 -11.18 0.46
N ARG A 4 3.89 -10.42 1.08
CA ARG A 4 2.54 -10.88 1.44
C ARG A 4 1.74 -11.42 0.24
N PHE A 5 1.90 -10.82 -0.93
CA PHE A 5 1.18 -11.21 -2.15
C PHE A 5 1.96 -12.20 -3.00
N HIS A 6 3.30 -12.24 -2.85
CA HIS A 6 4.19 -13.08 -3.64
C HIS A 6 5.09 -13.86 -2.69
N PRO A 7 4.70 -15.08 -2.28
CA PRO A 7 5.49 -15.89 -1.36
C PRO A 7 6.85 -16.30 -1.96
N ASP A 8 6.96 -16.31 -3.29
CA ASP A 8 8.18 -16.62 -4.03
C ASP A 8 9.18 -15.45 -4.08
N ARG A 9 8.74 -14.22 -3.75
CA ARG A 9 9.57 -13.01 -3.87
C ARG A 9 9.98 -12.47 -2.51
N GLU A 10 11.24 -12.05 -2.42
CA GLU A 10 11.74 -11.33 -1.28
C GLU A 10 11.10 -9.94 -1.17
N ALA A 11 10.84 -9.53 0.06
CA ALA A 11 10.29 -8.23 0.31
C ALA A 11 11.39 -7.17 0.38
N HIS A 12 11.20 -6.09 -0.38
CA HIS A 12 12.10 -4.94 -0.39
C HIS A 12 11.65 -3.84 0.57
N ILE A 13 10.36 -3.81 0.93
CA ILE A 13 9.82 -2.80 1.83
C ILE A 13 8.91 -3.39 2.90
N HIS A 14 8.94 -2.76 4.07
CA HIS A 14 8.12 -3.10 5.21
C HIS A 14 7.12 -1.97 5.52
N CYS A 15 5.84 -2.32 5.59
CA CYS A 15 4.78 -1.43 6.01
C CYS A 15 4.67 -1.41 7.53
N GLN A 16 5.09 -0.30 8.14
CA GLN A 16 5.05 -0.10 9.59
C GLN A 16 3.62 -0.03 10.17
N LYS A 17 2.60 0.26 9.36
CA LYS A 17 1.20 0.30 9.82
C LYS A 17 0.67 -1.09 10.16
N MET A 18 0.92 -2.06 9.27
CA MET A 18 0.33 -3.39 9.34
C MET A 18 1.35 -4.49 9.68
N GLY A 19 2.65 -4.18 9.67
CA GLY A 19 3.71 -5.18 9.87
C GLY A 19 3.94 -6.07 8.64
N TYR A 20 3.49 -5.65 7.46
CA TYR A 20 3.56 -6.46 6.24
C TYR A 20 4.76 -6.12 5.38
N TYR A 21 5.18 -7.11 4.60
CA TYR A 21 6.33 -7.05 3.74
C TYR A 21 5.89 -7.13 2.27
N TYR A 22 6.45 -6.27 1.42
CA TYR A 22 6.09 -6.16 0.00
C TYR A 22 7.33 -6.20 -0.90
N CYS A 23 7.20 -6.89 -2.03
CA CYS A 23 8.23 -6.89 -3.07
C CYS A 23 8.19 -5.60 -3.89
N GLN A 24 9.23 -5.38 -4.71
CA GLN A 24 9.33 -4.21 -5.58
C GLN A 24 8.17 -4.13 -6.57
N GLU A 25 7.68 -5.24 -7.10
CA GLU A 25 6.56 -5.26 -8.04
C GLU A 25 5.25 -4.78 -7.40
N CYS A 26 4.97 -5.15 -6.15
CA CYS A 26 3.81 -4.62 -5.43
C CYS A 26 3.93 -3.12 -5.16
N LEU A 27 5.16 -2.62 -5.02
CA LEU A 27 5.44 -1.20 -4.87
C LEU A 27 5.22 -0.46 -6.20
N ASP A 28 5.71 -1.02 -7.31
CA ASP A 28 5.60 -0.48 -8.66
C ASP A 28 4.15 -0.42 -9.14
N ASN A 29 3.39 -1.49 -8.90
CA ASN A 29 1.95 -1.55 -9.19
C ASN A 29 1.08 -0.82 -8.17
N CYS A 30 1.67 -0.14 -7.19
CA CYS A 30 0.96 0.57 -6.12
C CYS A 30 -0.09 -0.25 -5.35
N GLN A 31 0.19 -1.55 -5.20
CA GLN A 31 -0.60 -2.51 -4.44
C GLN A 31 -0.09 -2.74 -3.01
N ALA A 32 1.10 -2.24 -2.67
CA ALA A 32 1.70 -2.40 -1.34
C ALA A 32 0.91 -1.70 -0.21
N CYS A 33 0.04 -0.73 -0.50
CA CYS A 33 -0.85 -0.13 0.51
C CYS A 33 -2.23 -0.81 0.51
N THR A 34 -2.52 -1.56 1.57
CA THR A 34 -3.79 -2.30 1.73
C THR A 34 -4.96 -1.36 2.02
N ASP A 35 -4.76 -0.36 2.88
CA ASP A 35 -5.79 0.62 3.23
C ASP A 35 -5.25 2.05 3.08
N PRO A 36 -5.34 2.61 1.84
CA PRO A 36 -4.87 3.97 1.55
C PRO A 36 -5.84 5.06 2.04
N CYS A 37 -7.09 4.72 2.33
CA CYS A 37 -8.13 5.68 2.71
C CYS A 37 -8.07 6.00 4.21
N ALA A 38 -7.76 5.01 5.06
CA ALA A 38 -7.59 5.21 6.48
C ALA A 38 -6.28 5.94 6.81
N TYR A 39 -6.35 6.74 7.86
CA TYR A 39 -5.22 7.45 8.41
C TYR A 39 -4.05 6.49 8.75
N CYS A 40 -2.83 6.97 8.56
CA CYS A 40 -1.61 6.23 8.90
C CYS A 40 -0.58 7.22 9.44
N LYS A 41 -0.18 7.03 10.70
CA LYS A 41 0.78 7.90 11.41
C LYS A 41 2.17 7.92 10.77
N PHE A 42 2.54 6.85 10.06
CA PHE A 42 3.84 6.72 9.42
C PHE A 42 3.88 7.33 8.01
N ARG A 43 2.82 7.98 7.51
CA ARG A 43 2.75 8.51 6.14
C ARG A 43 3.92 9.43 5.78
N GLN A 44 4.37 10.26 6.73
CA GLN A 44 5.48 11.19 6.47
C GLN A 44 6.82 10.49 6.16
N GLY A 45 7.03 9.27 6.65
CA GLY A 45 8.22 8.46 6.36
C GLY A 45 7.94 7.23 5.49
N CYS A 46 6.73 7.09 4.95
CA CYS A 46 6.31 5.89 4.23
C CYS A 46 6.65 6.01 2.74
N VAL A 47 7.65 5.27 2.28
CA VAL A 47 8.05 5.25 0.86
C VAL A 47 6.92 4.73 -0.03
N ILE A 48 6.13 3.76 0.44
CA ILE A 48 4.93 3.26 -0.28
C ILE A 48 3.97 4.42 -0.54
N TRP A 49 3.75 5.28 0.46
CA TRP A 49 2.86 6.43 0.32
C TRP A 49 3.45 7.47 -0.62
N GLU A 50 4.72 7.82 -0.49
CA GLU A 50 5.35 8.84 -1.34
C GLU A 50 5.31 8.45 -2.82
N LEU A 51 5.58 7.18 -3.14
CA LEU A 51 5.52 6.68 -4.51
C LEU A 51 4.06 6.57 -5.02
N CYS A 52 3.15 6.07 -4.19
CA CYS A 52 1.81 5.68 -4.62
C CYS A 52 0.68 6.61 -4.17
N ARG A 53 0.96 7.79 -3.60
CA ARG A 53 -0.06 8.72 -3.05
C ARG A 53 -1.13 9.12 -4.06
N LYS A 54 -0.80 9.21 -5.36
CA LYS A 54 -1.76 9.56 -6.42
C LYS A 54 -2.78 8.44 -6.58
N GLU A 55 -2.30 7.22 -6.76
CA GLU A 55 -3.13 6.03 -6.93
C GLU A 55 -3.91 5.69 -5.65
N ALA A 56 -3.28 5.84 -4.49
CA ALA A 56 -3.91 5.70 -3.18
C ALA A 56 -5.12 6.63 -3.00
N LYS A 57 -5.03 7.89 -3.45
CA LYS A 57 -6.15 8.83 -3.45
C LYS A 57 -7.27 8.39 -4.39
N ARG A 58 -6.92 7.95 -5.61
CA ARG A 58 -7.88 7.44 -6.60
C ARG A 58 -8.67 6.24 -6.04
N ARG A 59 -7.96 5.25 -5.50
CA ARG A 59 -8.56 4.04 -4.87
C ARG A 59 -9.46 4.39 -3.68
N CYS A 60 -9.09 5.37 -2.85
CA CYS A 60 -9.94 5.84 -1.75
C CYS A 60 -11.23 6.51 -2.26
N GLN A 61 -11.17 7.27 -3.36
CA GLN A 61 -12.36 7.85 -3.99
C GLN A 61 -13.27 6.76 -4.58
N GLU A 62 -12.70 5.77 -5.26
CA GLU A 62 -13.45 4.62 -5.80
C GLU A 62 -14.11 3.81 -4.69
N GLN A 63 -13.40 3.52 -3.60
CA GLN A 63 -13.98 2.84 -2.44
C GLN A 63 -15.12 3.61 -1.78
N ARG A 64 -15.05 4.94 -1.75
CA ARG A 64 -16.13 5.79 -1.24
C ARG A 64 -17.35 5.76 -2.17
N GLN A 65 -17.13 5.74 -3.49
CA GLN A 65 -18.21 5.64 -4.47
C GLN A 65 -18.88 4.25 -4.42
N ALA A 66 -18.10 3.18 -4.31
CA ALA A 66 -18.61 1.81 -4.23
C ALA A 66 -19.42 1.53 -2.95
N LYS A 67 -19.12 2.21 -1.84
CA LYS A 67 -19.89 2.09 -0.58
C LYS A 67 -21.22 2.84 -0.58
N ASN A 68 -21.48 3.66 -1.60
CA ASN A 68 -22.67 4.48 -1.73
C ASN A 68 -23.75 3.84 -2.64
N CYS A 69 -23.61 2.55 -2.98
CA CYS A 69 -24.54 1.76 -3.79
C CYS A 69 -25.12 0.61 -2.95
#